data_AF-A0AAU4TZH1-F1
#
_entry.id   AF-A0AAU4TZH1-F1
#
_cell.length_a   1.000
_cell.length_b   1.000
_cell.length_c   1.000
_cell.angle_alpha   90.00
_cell.angle_beta   90.00
_cell.angle_gamma   90.00
#
_symmetry.space_group_name_H-M   'P 1'
#
loop_
_entity.id
_entity.type
_entity.pdbx_description
1 polymer ?
#
loop_
_entity_poly.entity_id
_entity_poly.type
_entity_poly.pdbx_seq_one_letter_code
_entity_poly.pdbx_strand_id
1 'polypeptide(L)'
;MIAIHGAMLATADDFHGPAAYLALCAVAELQPTAEGYGFLLALDGDGEPYTAVLWDVAYVRLRLSAWEAGEARDVTVPAEKVIGHIREWPWMWVGFAAWPAATAPSADA
;
A
#
# COMPACT_ATOMS: atom_id res chain seq x y z
N MET A 1 -5.47 -9.15 18.90
CA MET A 1 -4.08 -8.90 18.48
C MET A 1 -4.05 -9.13 16.99
N ILE A 2 -3.61 -8.15 16.20
CA ILE A 2 -3.61 -8.22 14.74
C ILE A 2 -2.15 -8.35 14.34
N ALA A 3 -1.79 -9.47 13.71
CA ALA A 3 -0.41 -9.72 13.28
C ALA A 3 -0.19 -9.10 11.89
N ILE A 4 0.84 -8.25 11.78
CA ILE A 4 1.20 -7.62 10.51
C ILE A 4 2.19 -8.52 9.77
N HIS A 5 1.88 -8.80 8.51
CA HIS A 5 2.63 -9.72 7.65
C HIS A 5 3.42 -8.98 6.57
N GLY A 6 3.14 -7.70 6.35
CA GLY A 6 3.86 -6.84 5.41
C GLY A 6 3.41 -5.39 5.51
N ALA A 7 4.19 -4.49 4.91
CA ALA A 7 3.82 -3.10 4.77
C ALA A 7 4.31 -2.56 3.43
N MET A 8 3.64 -1.52 2.96
CA MET A 8 3.96 -0.84 1.71
C MET A 8 3.67 0.65 1.85
N LEU A 9 4.51 1.46 1.21
CA LEU A 9 4.28 2.88 1.05
C LEU A 9 3.71 3.11 -0.34
N ALA A 10 2.61 3.84 -0.41
CA ALA A 10 2.04 4.29 -1.66
C ALA A 10 2.18 5.80 -1.76
N THR A 11 3.31 6.24 -2.31
CA THR A 11 3.55 7.65 -2.64
C THR A 11 3.85 7.73 -4.13
N ALA A 12 3.78 8.94 -4.70
CA ALA A 12 4.13 9.14 -6.10
C ALA A 12 5.60 8.77 -6.41
N ASP A 13 6.49 8.84 -5.41
CA ASP A 13 7.91 8.52 -5.56
C ASP A 13 8.22 7.04 -5.27
N ASP A 14 7.49 6.39 -4.36
CA ASP A 14 7.81 5.03 -3.89
C ASP A 14 6.98 3.93 -4.58
N PHE A 15 5.85 4.27 -5.21
CA PHE A 15 4.90 3.29 -5.77
C PHE A 15 4.96 3.21 -7.28
N HIS A 16 6.10 2.80 -7.83
CA HIS A 16 6.30 2.66 -9.28
C HIS A 16 6.00 3.94 -10.10
N GLY A 17 6.05 5.11 -9.44
CA GLY A 17 5.80 6.42 -10.03
C GLY A 17 4.36 6.95 -9.88
N PRO A 18 4.12 8.21 -10.30
CA PRO A 18 2.85 8.90 -10.06
C PRO A 18 1.62 8.23 -10.68
N ALA A 19 1.77 7.62 -11.86
CA ALA A 19 0.66 6.97 -12.57
C ALA A 19 0.15 5.74 -11.83
N ALA A 20 1.06 4.92 -11.29
CA ALA A 20 0.70 3.76 -10.50
C ALA A 20 0.06 4.16 -9.17
N TYR A 21 0.55 5.23 -8.53
CA TYR A 21 -0.05 5.78 -7.32
C TYR A 21 -1.50 6.23 -7.54
N LEU A 22 -1.77 6.93 -8.63
CA LEU A 22 -3.13 7.35 -8.99
C LEU A 22 -4.06 6.16 -9.31
N ALA A 23 -3.54 5.14 -10.01
CA ALA A 23 -4.30 3.92 -10.29
C ALA A 23 -4.69 3.17 -9.00
N LEU A 24 -3.76 3.09 -8.03
CA LEU A 24 -4.04 2.54 -6.71
C LEU A 24 -5.14 3.34 -5.99
N CYS A 25 -5.03 4.68 -5.97
CA CYS A 25 -6.04 5.52 -5.34
C CYS A 25 -7.42 5.31 -5.95
N ALA A 26 -7.52 5.17 -7.28
CA ALA A 26 -8.78 4.91 -7.95
C ALA A 26 -9.40 3.56 -7.56
N VAL A 27 -8.60 2.48 -7.50
CA VAL A 27 -9.07 1.14 -7.12
C VAL A 27 -9.44 1.07 -5.64
N ALA A 28 -8.69 1.77 -4.79
CA ALA A 28 -8.93 1.83 -3.36
C ALA A 28 -9.99 2.87 -2.96
N GLU A 29 -10.60 3.56 -3.93
CA GLU A 29 -11.56 4.66 -3.71
C GLU A 29 -11.03 5.78 -2.80
N LEU A 30 -9.73 6.06 -2.88
CA LEU A 30 -9.03 7.09 -2.12
C LEU A 30 -8.86 8.36 -2.94
N GLN A 31 -8.90 9.51 -2.27
CA GLN A 31 -8.48 10.77 -2.86
C GLN A 31 -6.96 10.85 -2.82
N PRO A 32 -6.26 11.08 -3.95
CA PRO A 32 -4.81 11.25 -3.93
C PRO A 32 -4.37 12.40 -3.02
N THR A 33 -3.32 12.19 -2.24
CA THR A 33 -2.70 13.17 -1.36
C THR A 33 -1.25 13.41 -1.78
N ALA A 34 -0.69 14.57 -1.40
CA ALA A 34 0.72 14.85 -1.68
C ALA A 34 1.64 13.94 -0.86
N GLU A 35 1.22 13.58 0.34
CA GLU A 35 1.94 12.75 1.29
C GLU A 35 1.88 11.25 0.93
N GLY A 36 0.83 10.82 0.21
CA GLY A 36 0.55 9.42 -0.08
C GLY A 36 -0.20 8.70 1.06
N TYR A 37 -0.13 7.37 1.02
CA TYR A 37 -0.76 6.47 1.99
C TYR A 37 0.18 5.36 2.44
N GLY A 38 0.02 4.93 3.69
CA GLY A 38 0.64 3.73 4.20
C GLY A 38 -0.32 2.54 4.11
N PHE A 39 0.16 1.37 3.71
CA PHE A 39 -0.64 0.14 3.67
C PHE A 39 0.01 -0.92 4.55
N LEU A 40 -0.77 -1.54 5.42
CA LEU A 40 -0.34 -2.65 6.27
C LEU A 40 -1.13 -3.91 5.92
N LEU A 41 -0.42 -4.99 5.61
CA LEU A 41 -0.99 -6.31 5.35
C LEU A 41 -1.18 -7.02 6.67
N ALA A 42 -2.42 -7.29 7.05
CA ALA A 42 -2.76 -7.79 8.36
C ALA A 42 -3.70 -8.99 8.27
N LEU A 43 -3.74 -9.80 9.33
CA LEU A 43 -4.81 -10.78 9.54
C LEU A 43 -5.75 -10.25 10.60
N ASP A 44 -7.06 -10.33 10.38
CA ASP A 44 -8.05 -10.00 11.39
C ASP A 44 -8.10 -11.06 12.52
N GLY A 45 -9.02 -10.89 13.47
CA GLY A 45 -9.14 -11.78 14.62
C GLY A 45 -9.48 -13.24 14.28
N ASP A 46 -10.03 -13.48 13.08
CA ASP A 46 -10.40 -14.79 12.56
C ASP A 46 -9.30 -15.35 11.62
N GLY A 47 -8.22 -14.60 11.41
CA GLY A 47 -7.12 -14.97 10.55
C GLY A 47 -7.34 -14.63 9.07
N GLU A 48 -8.38 -13.85 8.73
CA GLU A 48 -8.61 -13.44 7.35
C GLU A 48 -7.68 -12.28 6.95
N PRO A 49 -7.03 -12.35 5.79
CA PRO A 49 -6.17 -11.28 5.33
C PRO A 49 -6.98 -10.05 4.94
N TYR A 50 -6.45 -8.89 5.30
CA TYR A 50 -6.95 -7.60 4.85
C TYR A 50 -5.81 -6.59 4.78
N THR A 51 -6.08 -5.46 4.14
CA THR A 51 -5.15 -4.32 4.12
C THR A 51 -5.73 -3.16 4.90
N ALA A 52 -5.01 -2.70 5.92
CA ALA A 52 -5.31 -1.44 6.58
C ALA A 52 -4.70 -0.29 5.77
N VAL A 53 -5.52 0.69 5.41
CA VAL A 53 -5.09 1.94 4.80
C VAL A 53 -4.84 2.96 5.91
N LEU A 54 -3.65 3.53 5.95
CA LEU A 54 -3.23 4.51 6.94
C LEU A 54 -2.96 5.85 6.28
N TRP A 55 -3.42 6.93 6.90
CA TRP A 55 -3.07 8.29 6.50
C TRP A 55 -1.64 8.67 6.91
N ASP A 56 -1.09 8.02 7.95
CA ASP A 56 0.23 8.33 8.50
C ASP A 56 1.34 7.52 7.81
N VAL A 57 1.86 8.07 6.73
CA VAL A 57 2.96 7.48 5.94
C VAL A 57 4.25 7.38 6.75
N ALA A 58 4.51 8.34 7.63
CA ALA A 58 5.70 8.35 8.48
C ALA A 58 5.69 7.20 9.48
N TYR A 59 4.53 6.85 10.02
CA TYR A 59 4.37 5.67 10.88
C TYR A 59 4.70 4.36 10.14
N VAL A 60 4.21 4.20 8.91
CA VAL A 60 4.50 3.00 8.12
C VAL A 60 5.97 2.93 7.72
N ARG A 61 6.58 4.06 7.34
CA ARG A 61 8.04 4.17 7.11
C ARG A 61 8.84 3.73 8.33
N LEU A 62 8.51 4.27 9.51
CA LEU A 62 9.18 3.93 10.75
C LEU A 62 9.08 2.42 11.06
N ARG A 63 7.90 1.83 10.83
CA ARG A 63 7.67 0.40 11.07
C ARG A 63 8.42 -0.49 10.09
N LEU A 64 8.49 -0.12 8.82
CA LEU A 64 9.33 -0.81 7.83
C LEU A 64 10.79 -0.82 8.27
N SER A 65 11.35 0.34 8.62
CA SER A 65 12.74 0.43 9.09
C SER A 65 13.00 -0.37 10.37
N ALA A 66 12.04 -0.40 11.30
CA ALA A 66 12.13 -1.22 12.51
C ALA A 66 12.18 -2.72 12.19
N TRP A 67 11.37 -3.20 11.26
CA TRP A 67 11.39 -4.61 10.85
C TRP A 67 12.65 -4.98 10.06
N GLU A 68 13.16 -4.08 9.22
CA GLU A 68 14.45 -4.26 8.54
C GLU A 68 15.60 -4.36 9.53
N ALA A 69 15.50 -3.67 10.67
CA ALA A 69 16.44 -3.77 11.79
C ALA A 69 16.23 -5.01 12.68
N GLY A 70 15.21 -5.85 12.41
CA GLY A 70 14.95 -7.10 13.10
C GLY A 70 13.99 -7.03 14.29
N GLU A 71 13.25 -5.93 14.46
CA GLU A 71 12.17 -5.85 15.46
C GLU A 71 11.02 -6.82 15.12
N ALA A 72 10.29 -7.29 16.14
CA ALA A 72 9.14 -8.17 15.95
C ALA A 72 8.05 -7.51 15.08
N ARG A 73 7.42 -8.31 14.22
CA ARG A 73 6.32 -7.88 13.33
C ARG A 73 4.95 -7.85 14.01
N ASP A 74 4.91 -8.23 15.28
CA ASP A 74 3.68 -8.32 16.06
C ASP A 74 3.34 -6.96 16.66
N VAL A 75 2.67 -6.13 15.86
CA VAL A 75 2.30 -4.76 16.22
C VAL A 75 0.81 -4.56 15.98
N THR A 76 0.14 -3.98 16.97
CA THR A 76 -1.25 -3.57 16.82
C THR A 76 -1.30 -2.29 15.98
N VAL A 77 -2.15 -2.27 14.96
CA VAL A 77 -2.39 -1.07 14.18
C VAL A 77 -3.24 -0.11 15.04
N PRO A 78 -2.76 1.12 15.31
CA PRO A 78 -3.57 2.13 15.99
C PRO A 78 -4.79 2.48 15.14
N ALA A 79 -5.99 2.21 15.64
CA ALA A 79 -7.25 2.36 14.90
C ALA A 79 -7.48 3.82 14.45
N GLU A 80 -6.98 4.79 15.22
CA GLU A 80 -7.02 6.22 14.89
C GLU A 80 -6.20 6.61 13.66
N LYS A 81 -5.26 5.76 13.24
CA LYS A 81 -4.47 5.97 12.01
C LYS A 81 -5.08 5.30 10.79
N VAL A 82 -6.05 4.42 10.99
CA VAL A 82 -6.68 3.65 9.92
C VAL A 82 -7.86 4.42 9.37
N ILE A 83 -7.88 4.61 8.05
CA ILE A 83 -8.95 5.32 7.34
C ILE A 83 -9.84 4.38 6.52
N GLY A 84 -9.41 3.13 6.34
CA GLY A 84 -10.14 2.15 5.55
C GLY A 84 -9.50 0.77 5.62
N HIS A 85 -10.30 -0.24 5.28
CA HIS A 85 -9.88 -1.64 5.20
C HIS A 85 -10.25 -2.15 3.81
N ILE A 86 -9.31 -2.84 3.16
CA ILE A 86 -9.53 -3.49 1.86
C ILE A 86 -9.46 -5.00 2.09
N ARG A 87 -10.57 -5.73 1.95
CA ARG A 87 -10.65 -7.18 2.23
C ARG A 87 -10.30 -8.02 1.00
N GLU A 88 -10.43 -7.46 -0.19
CA GLU A 88 -10.22 -8.10 -1.48
C GLU A 88 -8.74 -8.05 -1.95
N TRP A 89 -7.87 -7.48 -1.11
CA TRP A 89 -6.44 -7.33 -1.35
C TRP A 89 -5.66 -8.39 -0.51
N PRO A 90 -4.67 -9.13 -1.06
CA PRO A 90 -4.04 -8.97 -2.37
C PRO A 90 -4.50 -10.07 -3.34
N TRP A 91 -5.66 -9.91 -3.99
CA TRP A 91 -6.00 -10.78 -5.13
C TRP A 91 -5.87 -10.08 -6.50
N MET A 92 -5.58 -8.77 -6.51
CA MET A 92 -5.18 -8.03 -7.71
C MET A 92 -3.95 -7.19 -7.44
N TRP A 93 -2.79 -7.81 -7.64
CA TRP A 93 -1.51 -7.17 -7.86
C TRP A 93 -1.68 -6.15 -8.99
N VAL A 94 -1.70 -4.85 -8.66
CA VAL A 94 -1.59 -3.69 -9.58
C VAL A 94 -0.26 -3.71 -10.39
N GLY A 95 0.42 -4.85 -10.49
CA GLY A 95 1.75 -4.99 -11.07
C GLY A 95 2.03 -6.29 -11.85
N PHE A 96 1.05 -7.17 -12.10
CA PHE A 96 1.26 -8.27 -13.07
C PHE A 96 0.37 -8.20 -14.32
N ALA A 97 -0.82 -7.57 -14.25
CA ALA A 97 -1.73 -7.46 -15.41
C ALA A 97 -1.71 -6.08 -16.11
N ALA A 98 -1.10 -5.05 -15.49
CA ALA A 98 -0.95 -3.72 -16.10
C ALA A 98 0.40 -3.49 -16.80
N TRP A 99 1.18 -4.55 -17.02
CA TRP A 99 2.30 -4.55 -17.98
C TRP A 99 1.74 -4.88 -19.37
N PRO A 100 1.77 -3.93 -20.31
CA PRO A 100 3.01 -3.68 -21.05
C PRO A 100 3.51 -2.24 -20.90
N ALA A 101 4.76 -2.09 -20.49
CA ALA A 101 5.48 -0.84 -20.69
C ALA A 101 5.83 -0.68 -22.19
N ALA A 102 5.34 0.43 -22.76
CA ALA A 102 5.75 1.09 -24.00
C ALA A 102 5.25 0.53 -25.35
N THR A 103 4.08 0.98 -25.79
CA THR A 103 3.99 1.58 -27.13
C THR A 103 4.28 3.08 -26.99
N ALA A 104 5.52 3.48 -27.28
CA ALA A 104 5.82 4.86 -27.61
C ALA A 104 4.93 5.28 -28.81
N PRO A 105 4.37 6.50 -28.85
CA PRO A 105 3.74 6.97 -30.08
C PRO A 105 4.81 7.02 -31.17
N SER A 106 4.57 6.32 -32.26
CA SER A 106 5.42 6.32 -33.45
C SER A 106 5.67 7.77 -33.90
N ALA A 107 6.93 8.20 -33.86
CA ALA A 107 7.35 9.38 -34.59
C ALA A 107 7.39 8.99 -36.08
N ASP A 108 6.28 9.24 -36.75
CA ASP A 108 6.23 9.32 -38.21
C ASP A 108 5.92 10.77 -38.57
N ALA A 109 6.99 11.54 -38.80
CA ALA A 109 7.06 12.78 -39.58
C ALA A 109 8.53 13.12 -39.84
#